data_AF-A0A399IX67-F1
#
_entry.id   AF-A0A399IX67-F1
#
_cell.length_a   1.000
_cell.length_b   1.000
_cell.length_c   1.000
_cell.angle_alpha   90.00
_cell.angle_beta   90.00
_cell.angle_gamma   90.00
#
_symmetry.space_group_name_H-M   'P 1'
#
loop_
_entity.id
_entity.type
_entity.pdbx_description
1 polymer ?
#
loop_
_entity_poly.entity_id
_entity_poly.type
_entity_poly.pdbx_seq_one_letter_code
_entity_poly.pdbx_strand_id
1 'polypeptide(L)' 'AREEFTPTAIWDDGTFTYFRFARNAPVPAIFRYSNGRERAVNSQALSDGVIRVSGVNRQWVLRLGEEVVCVQDAGQATS' A
#
# COMPACT_ATOMS: atom_id res chain seq x y z
N ALA A 1 16.37 -0.76 5.25
CA ALA A 1 16.31 0.71 5.21
C ALA A 1 14.84 1.10 5.05
N ARG A 2 14.48 2.39 5.20
CA ARG A 2 13.16 2.85 4.80
C ARG A 2 13.30 3.36 3.38
N GLU A 3 12.70 2.67 2.42
CA GLU A 3 12.77 3.09 1.02
C GLU A 3 11.99 4.38 0.81
N GLU A 4 12.39 5.18 -0.19
CA GLU A 4 11.79 6.50 -0.47
C GLU A 4 10.28 6.41 -0.77
N PHE A 5 9.83 5.25 -1.28
CA PHE A 5 8.43 4.95 -1.57
C PHE A 5 7.72 4.21 -0.42
N THR A 6 8.26 4.21 0.80
CA THR A 6 7.53 3.70 1.96
C THR A 6 6.37 4.63 2.29
N PRO A 7 5.12 4.14 2.39
CA PRO A 7 3.97 4.97 2.77
C PRO A 7 4.20 5.67 4.12
N THR A 8 3.72 6.90 4.23
CA THR A 8 3.70 7.68 5.47
C THR A 8 2.45 7.40 6.29
N ALA A 9 1.35 7.02 5.64
CA ALA A 9 0.13 6.57 6.27
C ALA A 9 -0.61 5.56 5.38
N ILE A 10 -1.31 4.63 6.01
CA ILE A 10 -2.14 3.62 5.36
C ILE A 10 -3.44 3.51 6.15
N TRP A 11 -4.57 3.57 5.48
CA TRP A 11 -5.89 3.41 6.08
C TRP A 11 -6.87 2.81 5.07
N ASP A 12 -8.01 2.32 5.54
CA ASP A 12 -9.09 1.83 4.71
C ASP A 12 -10.45 2.38 5.16
N ASP A 13 -11.44 2.32 4.28
CA ASP A 13 -12.83 2.73 4.55
C ASP A 13 -13.80 1.53 4.55
N GLY A 14 -13.28 0.31 4.66
CA GLY A 14 -14.03 -0.94 4.49
C GLY A 14 -14.25 -1.37 3.04
N THR A 15 -13.95 -0.53 2.04
CA THR A 15 -14.10 -0.85 0.61
C THR A 15 -12.79 -0.68 -0.16
N PHE A 16 -12.07 0.41 0.09
CA PHE A 16 -10.80 0.77 -0.51
C PHE A 16 -9.72 0.92 0.55
N THR A 17 -8.48 0.67 0.14
CA THR A 17 -7.30 1.00 0.94
C THR A 17 -6.61 2.21 0.34
N TYR A 18 -6.06 3.06 1.19
CA TYR A 18 -5.44 4.33 0.85
C TYR A 18 -3.99 4.32 1.33
N PHE A 19 -3.07 4.65 0.45
CA PHE A 19 -1.65 4.76 0.73
C PHE A 19 -1.23 6.21 0.51
N ARG A 20 -0.76 6.89 1.56
CA ARG A 20 -0.18 8.22 1.42
C ARG A 20 1.33 8.11 1.33
N PHE A 21 1.91 8.69 0.30
CA PHE A 21 3.35 8.81 0.13
C PHE A 21 3.80 10.23 0.47
N ALA A 22 5.09 10.41 0.73
CA ALA A 22 5.64 11.75 0.89
C ALA A 22 5.47 12.55 -0.41
N ARG A 23 5.35 13.89 -0.32
CA ARG A 23 5.29 14.73 -1.51
C ARG A 23 6.54 14.53 -2.36
N ASN A 24 6.34 14.39 -3.67
CA ASN A 24 7.38 14.10 -4.67
C ASN A 24 8.09 12.75 -4.52
N ALA A 25 7.64 11.85 -3.63
CA ALA A 25 8.15 10.49 -3.59
C ALA A 25 7.72 9.74 -4.88
N PRO A 26 8.57 8.83 -5.39
CA PRO A 26 8.18 7.99 -6.51
C PRO A 26 6.99 7.11 -6.13
N VAL A 27 6.04 6.94 -7.06
CA VAL A 27 4.83 6.13 -6.85
C VAL A 27 5.10 4.68 -7.26
N PRO A 28 5.02 3.71 -6.34
CA PRO A 28 5.26 2.30 -6.64
C PRO A 28 4.04 1.63 -7.28
N ALA A 29 4.26 0.47 -7.91
CA ALA A 29 3.18 -0.45 -8.22
C ALA A 29 2.71 -1.13 -6.92
N ILE A 30 1.39 -1.16 -6.69
CA ILE A 30 0.78 -1.69 -5.47
C ILE A 30 0.07 -3.00 -5.80
N PHE A 31 0.37 -4.04 -5.03
CA PHE A 31 -0.23 -5.37 -5.14
C PHE A 31 -0.83 -5.77 -3.81
N ARG A 32 -1.97 -6.44 -3.85
CA ARG A 32 -2.47 -7.16 -2.67
C ARG A 32 -1.75 -8.51 -2.59
N TYR A 33 -1.40 -8.93 -1.38
CA TYR A 33 -0.83 -10.26 -1.14
C TYR A 33 -1.83 -11.15 -0.43
N SER A 34 -2.17 -12.28 -1.02
CA SER A 34 -3.04 -13.28 -0.39
C SER A 34 -2.73 -14.67 -0.91
N ASN A 35 -2.88 -15.67 -0.03
CA ASN A 35 -2.64 -17.09 -0.36
C ASN A 35 -1.25 -17.32 -0.99
N GLY A 36 -0.22 -16.67 -0.45
CA GLY A 36 1.16 -16.82 -0.91
C GLY A 36 1.49 -16.13 -2.24
N ARG A 37 0.59 -15.31 -2.80
CA ARG A 37 0.78 -14.70 -4.12
C ARG A 37 0.33 -13.25 -4.20
N GLU A 38 1.06 -12.47 -4.99
CA GLU A 38 0.69 -11.10 -5.37
C GLU A 38 -0.44 -11.09 -6.39
N ARG A 39 -1.35 -10.13 -6.27
CA ARG A 39 -2.41 -9.85 -7.24
C ARG A 39 -2.45 -8.36 -7.51
N ALA A 40 -2.49 -8.01 -8.79
CA ALA A 40 -2.71 -6.63 -9.20
C ALA A 40 -4.07 -6.14 -8.70
N VAL A 41 -4.14 -4.84 -8.39
CA VAL A 41 -5.35 -4.14 -8.00
C VAL A 41 -5.53 -2.92 -8.88
N ASN A 42 -6.77 -2.46 -9.02
CA ASN A 42 -7.01 -1.18 -9.65
C ASN A 42 -6.56 -0.08 -8.69
N SER A 43 -5.83 0.91 -9.20
CA SER A 43 -5.31 2.03 -8.43
C SER A 43 -5.68 3.36 -9.08
N GLN A 44 -5.86 4.37 -8.25
CA GLN A 44 -6.11 5.74 -8.68
C GLN A 44 -5.33 6.70 -7.79
N ALA A 45 -4.57 7.60 -8.41
CA ALA A 45 -3.95 8.71 -7.70
C ALA A 45 -5.01 9.77 -7.35
N LEU A 46 -4.98 10.20 -6.09
CA LEU A 46 -5.76 11.30 -5.54
C LEU A 46 -4.83 12.49 -5.23
N SER A 47 -5.36 13.52 -4.59
CA SER A 47 -4.56 14.66 -4.13
C SER A 47 -3.63 14.31 -2.96
N ASP A 48 -2.64 15.18 -2.72
CA ASP A 48 -1.75 15.14 -1.55
C ASP A 48 -0.98 13.81 -1.33
N GLY A 49 -0.58 13.19 -2.45
CA GLY A 49 0.25 11.97 -2.45
C GLY A 49 -0.50 10.70 -2.06
N VAL A 50 -1.84 10.72 -2.10
CA VAL A 50 -2.67 9.56 -1.76
C VAL A 50 -2.96 8.71 -3.00
N ILE A 51 -2.71 7.41 -2.91
CA ILE A 51 -3.14 6.41 -3.89
C ILE A 51 -4.26 5.58 -3.27
N ARG A 52 -5.41 5.53 -3.92
CA ARG A 52 -6.53 4.65 -3.58
C ARG A 52 -6.42 3.36 -4.37
N VAL A 53 -6.57 2.22 -3.72
CA VAL A 53 -6.61 0.89 -4.35
C VAL A 53 -7.88 0.13 -3.99
N SER A 54 -8.33 -0.73 -4.92
CA SER A 54 -9.52 -1.56 -4.72
C SER A 54 -9.33 -2.63 -3.64
N GLY A 55 -10.27 -2.68 -2.68
CA GLY A 55 -10.34 -3.70 -1.64
C GLY A 55 -9.60 -3.34 -0.35
N VAL A 56 -9.88 -4.13 0.68
CA VAL A 56 -9.18 -4.13 1.97
C VAL A 56 -8.39 -5.44 2.07
N ASN A 57 -7.14 -5.36 2.54
CA ASN A 57 -6.32 -6.55 2.72
C ASN A 57 -5.30 -6.37 3.86
N ARG A 58 -4.96 -7.48 4.51
CA ARG A 58 -3.98 -7.50 5.61
C ARG A 58 -2.55 -7.34 5.14
N GLN A 59 -2.26 -7.68 3.89
CA GLN A 59 -0.91 -7.65 3.35
C GLN A 59 -0.87 -7.01 1.96
N TRP A 60 0.11 -6.15 1.75
CA TRP A 60 0.37 -5.46 0.49
C TRP A 60 1.85 -5.52 0.14
N VAL A 61 2.14 -5.54 -1.15
CA VAL A 61 3.49 -5.47 -1.69
C VAL A 61 3.57 -4.25 -2.59
N LEU A 62 4.52 -3.37 -2.30
CA LEU A 62 4.83 -2.18 -3.07
C LEU A 62 6.15 -2.44 -3.80
N ARG A 63 6.17 -2.19 -5.11
CA ARG A 63 7.34 -2.44 -5.95
C ARG A 63 7.72 -1.20 -6.74
N LEU A 64 9.01 -0.87 -6.75
CA LEU A 64 9.57 0.19 -7.58
C LEU A 64 10.92 -0.27 -8.14
N GLY A 65 11.00 -0.53 -9.44
CA GLY A 65 12.18 -1.17 -10.02
C GLY A 65 12.46 -2.52 -9.38
N GLU A 66 13.63 -2.68 -8.77
CA GLU A 66 14.05 -3.90 -8.05
C GLU A 66 13.69 -3.85 -6.56
N GLU A 67 13.24 -2.71 -6.04
CA GLU A 67 12.96 -2.50 -4.62
C GLU A 67 11.56 -2.98 -4.25
N VAL A 68 11.44 -3.54 -3.04
CA VAL A 68 10.20 -4.13 -2.52
C VAL A 68 9.95 -3.70 -1.09
N VAL A 69 8.75 -3.17 -0.83
CA VAL A 69 8.26 -2.88 0.52
C VAL A 69 7.03 -3.73 0.78
N CYS A 70 7.09 -4.57 1.82
CA CYS A 70 5.95 -5.34 2.30
C CYS A 70 5.26 -4.58 3.43
N VAL A 71 3.97 -4.31 3.25
CA VAL A 71 3.11 -3.75 4.30
C VAL A 71 2.28 -4.89 4.85
N GLN A 72 2.29 -5.04 6.17
CA GLN A 72 1.39 -5.93 6.88
C GLN A 72 0.65 -5.13 7.94
N ASP A 73 -0.68 -5.22 7.93
CA ASP A 73 -1.48 -4.76 9.05
C ASP A 73 -1.04 -5.53 10.29
N ALA A 74 -0.45 -4.78 11.23
CA ALA A 74 0.01 -5.33 12.49
C ALA A 74 -1.14 -5.97 13.28
N GLY A 75 -2.39 -5.58 13.00
CA GLY A 75 -3.54 -5.90 13.81
C GLY A 75 -3.30 -5.34 15.21
N GLN A 76 -4.01 -4.30 15.62
CA GLN A 76 -4.18 -4.18 17.07
C GLN A 76 -4.87 -5.47 17.51
N ALA A 77 -4.15 -6.34 18.22
CA ALA A 77 -4.73 -7.43 18.96
C ALA A 77 -5.74 -6.77 19.90
N THR A 78 -7.01 -6.78 19.51
CA THR A 78 -8.11 -6.39 20.38
C THR A 78 -8.03 -7.33 21.56
N SER A 79 -7.51 -6.82 22.68
CA SER A 79 -7.60 -7.49 23.99
C SER A 79 -9.03 -7.43 24.50
#